data_AF-A0A7C6FPJ0-F1
#
_entry.id   AF-A0A7C6FPJ0-F1
#
_cell.length_a   1.000
_cell.length_b   1.000
_cell.length_c   1.000
_cell.angle_alpha   90.00
_cell.angle_beta   90.00
_cell.angle_gamma   90.00
#
_symmetry.space_group_name_H-M   'P 1'
#
loop_
_entity.id
_entity.type
_entity.pdbx_description
1 polymer ?
#
loop_
_entity_poly.entity_id
_entity_poly.type
_entity_poly.pdbx_seq_one_letter_code
_entity_poly.pdbx_strand_id
1 'polypeptide(L)'
;MLPLIAIWLALAITSSYAPRQGRVYRTIDFPEGDERNAFPRIEQGFPRWPQYKTIHPNCMHVAVPFLWNQKTDEQKKKELAQSSRPFDLDPRGERERKRYEDAQRKNAERLRDRKQWERYRAVLGKENTPRTLSAFRSMKRANSEKWQELTSDYREVLKILRKEDILMDRYHANLPMKAEPDSVKDLVRDDGTVKQRRYYGHDGKPQKDLDMTDHGNPKLHPIVPHAHDWPGGKRAKHDREWTEAEKRQNKDLLGGDEND
;
A
#
# COMPACT_ATOMS: atom_id res chain seq x y z
N MET A 1 -32.21 8.01 51.35
CA MET A 1 -32.36 7.47 49.99
C MET A 1 -31.39 8.20 49.06
N LEU A 2 -30.32 7.55 48.64
CA LEU A 2 -29.34 8.13 47.71
C LEU A 2 -29.96 8.17 46.29
N PRO A 3 -29.94 9.32 45.58
CA PRO A 3 -30.53 9.40 44.26
C PRO A 3 -29.63 8.66 43.26
N LEU A 4 -30.22 7.71 42.53
CA LEU A 4 -29.56 6.98 41.45
C LEU A 4 -29.29 7.91 40.26
N ILE A 5 -28.01 7.99 39.88
CA ILE A 5 -27.45 8.95 38.91
C ILE A 5 -27.51 8.36 37.50
N ALA A 6 -28.20 9.01 36.57
CA ALA A 6 -28.06 8.77 35.13
C ALA A 6 -27.03 9.76 34.57
N ILE A 7 -26.35 9.45 33.45
CA ILE A 7 -25.27 10.30 32.92
C ILE A 7 -25.67 10.87 31.55
N TRP A 8 -25.48 12.18 31.38
CA TRP A 8 -25.65 12.95 30.15
C TRP A 8 -24.34 13.08 29.38
N LEU A 9 -24.44 13.24 28.07
CA LEU A 9 -23.30 13.62 27.24
C LEU A 9 -23.63 14.84 26.38
N ALA A 10 -23.26 16.03 26.82
CA ALA A 10 -23.31 17.24 26.02
C ALA A 10 -21.89 17.65 25.61
N LEU A 11 -21.66 17.80 24.31
CA LEU A 11 -20.55 18.58 23.79
C LEU A 11 -21.05 19.47 22.67
N ALA A 12 -20.49 20.66 22.54
CA ALA A 12 -20.39 21.37 21.29
C ALA A 12 -18.94 21.19 20.81
N ILE A 13 -18.75 20.77 19.55
CA ILE A 13 -17.59 20.91 18.66
C ILE A 13 -17.76 19.91 17.51
N THR A 14 -17.38 20.35 16.33
CA THR A 14 -17.45 19.71 15.01
C THR A 14 -16.90 18.28 15.01
N SER A 15 -17.77 17.29 15.19
CA SER A 15 -17.44 15.88 15.09
C SER A 15 -18.42 15.20 14.16
N SER A 16 -17.91 14.32 13.30
CA SER A 16 -18.69 13.44 12.43
C SER A 16 -19.59 12.44 13.19
N TYR A 17 -19.62 12.51 14.53
CA TYR A 17 -20.41 11.61 15.41
C TYR A 17 -21.59 12.30 16.11
N ALA A 18 -22.32 13.15 15.37
CA ALA A 18 -23.60 13.69 15.81
C ALA A 18 -24.61 12.66 16.37
N PRO A 19 -24.64 11.37 15.97
CA PRO A 19 -25.67 10.45 16.43
C PRO A 19 -25.56 10.08 17.90
N ARG A 20 -24.38 10.16 18.51
CA ARG A 20 -24.14 9.77 19.91
C ARG A 20 -24.16 10.98 20.87
N GLN A 21 -24.16 12.18 20.31
CA GLN A 21 -24.04 13.46 21.00
C GLN A 21 -25.40 13.94 21.54
N GLY A 22 -25.40 14.54 22.72
CA GLY A 22 -26.60 15.07 23.37
C GLY A 22 -27.55 13.99 23.92
N ARG A 23 -27.10 12.74 24.03
CA ARG A 23 -27.92 11.64 24.54
C ARG A 23 -27.72 11.41 26.03
N VAL A 24 -28.75 10.85 26.65
CA VAL A 24 -28.71 10.33 28.01
C VAL A 24 -28.47 8.84 27.94
N TYR A 25 -27.56 8.38 28.79
CA TYR A 25 -27.29 6.98 28.95
C TYR A 25 -27.56 6.54 30.37
N ARG A 26 -28.10 5.34 30.53
CA ARG A 26 -28.20 4.69 31.84
C ARG A 26 -26.95 3.86 32.11
N THR A 27 -26.41 3.99 33.31
CA THR A 27 -25.27 3.21 33.81
C THR A 27 -25.69 1.96 34.58
N ILE A 28 -26.96 1.91 34.97
CA ILE A 28 -27.60 0.84 35.74
C ILE A 28 -29.00 0.61 35.20
N ASP A 29 -29.61 -0.52 35.55
CA ASP A 29 -31.04 -0.73 35.33
C ASP A 29 -31.84 -0.23 36.54
N PHE A 30 -33.05 0.28 36.26
CA PHE A 30 -33.98 0.80 37.26
C PHE A 30 -35.11 -0.21 37.51
N PRO A 31 -35.87 -0.09 38.62
CA PRO A 31 -37.04 -0.93 38.87
C PRO A 31 -37.99 -0.99 37.67
N GLU A 32 -38.70 -2.10 37.54
CA GLU A 32 -39.66 -2.31 36.47
C GLU A 32 -40.74 -1.21 36.48
N GLY A 33 -41.09 -0.69 35.30
CA GLY A 33 -42.02 0.44 35.14
C GLY A 33 -41.38 1.84 35.21
N ASP A 34 -40.09 1.96 35.53
CA ASP A 34 -39.41 3.26 35.53
C ASP A 34 -39.11 3.76 34.09
N GLU A 35 -39.54 4.97 33.76
CA GLU A 35 -39.32 5.60 32.45
C GLU A 35 -37.83 5.68 32.06
N ARG A 36 -36.93 5.74 33.04
CA ARG A 36 -35.48 5.82 32.80
C ARG A 36 -34.92 4.55 32.16
N ASN A 37 -35.64 3.42 32.23
CA ASN A 37 -35.24 2.19 31.54
C ASN A 37 -35.32 2.32 30.01
N ALA A 38 -36.03 3.33 29.48
CA ALA A 38 -36.06 3.61 28.04
C ALA A 38 -34.77 4.28 27.52
N PHE A 39 -33.92 4.83 28.39
CA PHE A 39 -32.61 5.34 27.96
C PHE A 39 -31.67 4.21 27.56
N PRO A 40 -30.90 4.33 26.47
CA PRO A 40 -29.93 3.31 26.09
C PRO A 40 -28.88 3.11 27.18
N ARG A 41 -28.38 1.87 27.31
CA ARG A 41 -27.25 1.56 28.18
C ARG A 41 -25.99 2.30 27.72
N ILE A 42 -25.17 2.75 28.66
CA ILE A 42 -23.96 3.54 28.36
C ILE A 42 -23.00 2.76 27.45
N GLU A 43 -22.95 1.45 27.56
CA GLU A 43 -22.12 0.57 26.73
C GLU A 43 -22.53 0.61 25.25
N GLN A 44 -23.80 0.88 24.94
CA GLN A 44 -24.26 1.03 23.56
C GLN A 44 -23.72 2.32 22.92
N GLY A 45 -23.58 3.39 23.71
CA GLY A 45 -22.99 4.68 23.32
C GLY A 45 -21.47 4.69 23.35
N PHE A 46 -20.88 3.96 24.30
CA PHE A 46 -19.45 3.90 24.62
C PHE A 46 -19.00 2.44 24.70
N PRO A 47 -18.64 1.81 23.56
CA PRO A 47 -18.35 0.37 23.50
C PRO A 47 -17.18 -0.08 24.39
N ARG A 48 -16.32 0.84 24.82
CA ARG A 48 -15.16 0.57 25.69
C ARG A 48 -15.31 1.09 27.11
N TRP A 49 -16.53 1.42 27.53
CA TRP A 49 -16.81 1.82 28.91
C TRP A 49 -16.61 0.63 29.88
N PRO A 50 -16.06 0.84 31.10
CA PRO A 50 -15.57 2.10 31.67
C PRO A 50 -14.09 2.39 31.36
N GLN A 51 -13.39 1.50 30.64
CA GLN A 51 -11.94 1.57 30.42
C GLN A 51 -11.52 2.80 29.62
N TYR A 52 -12.31 3.19 28.61
CA TYR A 52 -12.08 4.38 27.81
C TYR A 52 -13.35 5.24 27.75
N LYS A 53 -13.23 6.50 28.18
CA LYS A 53 -14.32 7.49 28.19
C LYS A 53 -14.53 8.19 26.85
N THR A 54 -13.74 7.85 25.84
CA THR A 54 -13.80 8.42 24.48
C THR A 54 -14.39 7.42 23.49
N ILE A 55 -15.32 7.86 22.64
CA ILE A 55 -15.91 7.02 21.57
C ILE A 55 -14.85 6.71 20.52
N HIS A 56 -13.95 7.66 20.23
CA HIS A 56 -12.79 7.46 19.38
C HIS A 56 -11.61 8.37 19.78
N PRO A 57 -10.36 8.04 19.40
CA PRO A 57 -9.16 8.71 19.94
C PRO A 57 -9.06 10.22 19.67
N ASN A 58 -9.65 10.68 18.55
CA ASN A 58 -9.57 12.08 18.12
C ASN A 58 -10.77 12.94 18.50
N CYS A 59 -11.73 12.42 19.27
CA CYS A 59 -12.81 13.26 19.81
C CYS A 59 -12.61 13.50 21.29
N MET A 60 -12.78 14.77 21.66
CA MET A 60 -13.01 15.14 23.05
C MET A 60 -14.48 14.89 23.37
N HIS A 61 -14.75 14.07 24.37
CA HIS A 61 -16.08 13.85 24.90
C HIS A 61 -16.11 14.25 26.37
N VAL A 62 -17.17 14.91 26.80
CA VAL A 62 -17.40 15.25 28.20
C VAL A 62 -18.70 14.58 28.62
N ALA A 63 -18.59 13.69 29.60
CA ALA A 63 -19.72 13.09 30.28
C ALA A 63 -20.05 13.90 31.52
N VAL A 64 -21.29 14.36 31.64
CA VAL A 64 -21.81 15.15 32.76
C VAL A 64 -22.98 14.43 33.41
N PRO A 65 -23.13 14.43 34.74
CA PRO A 65 -24.27 13.79 35.38
C PRO A 65 -25.62 14.38 34.94
N PHE A 66 -26.62 13.52 34.78
CA PHE A 66 -28.01 13.89 34.51
C PHE A 66 -28.91 13.58 35.70
N LEU A 67 -29.40 14.64 36.31
CA LEU A 67 -30.25 14.55 37.50
C LEU A 67 -31.72 14.53 37.08
N TRP A 68 -32.27 13.33 36.86
CA TRP A 68 -33.66 13.10 36.42
C TRP A 68 -34.70 13.86 37.25
N ASN A 69 -34.53 13.84 38.58
CA ASN A 69 -35.47 14.46 39.52
C ASN A 69 -35.46 16.00 39.49
N GLN A 70 -34.49 16.61 38.81
CA GLN A 70 -34.38 18.07 38.66
C GLN A 70 -34.85 18.56 37.29
N LYS A 71 -35.45 17.68 36.49
CA LYS A 71 -35.96 18.01 35.15
C LYS A 71 -37.46 18.13 35.15
N THR A 72 -37.96 19.07 34.35
CA THR A 72 -39.40 19.18 34.07
C THR A 72 -39.87 18.00 33.23
N ASP A 73 -41.16 17.71 33.25
CA ASP A 73 -41.70 16.58 32.49
C ASP A 73 -41.53 16.76 30.97
N GLU A 74 -41.56 18.00 30.49
CA GLU A 74 -41.23 18.34 29.11
C GLU A 74 -39.76 18.01 28.77
N GLN A 75 -38.83 18.37 29.65
CA GLN A 75 -37.42 18.04 29.48
C GLN A 75 -37.21 16.52 29.47
N LYS A 76 -37.83 15.79 30.42
CA LYS A 76 -37.77 14.32 30.46
C LYS A 76 -38.22 13.68 29.15
N LYS A 77 -39.39 14.08 28.64
CA LYS A 77 -39.93 13.58 27.36
C LYS A 77 -39.01 13.88 26.19
N LYS A 78 -38.47 15.10 26.12
CA LYS A 78 -37.51 15.49 25.07
C LYS A 78 -36.28 14.60 25.07
N GLU A 79 -35.72 14.33 26.25
CA GLU A 79 -34.50 13.53 26.35
C GLU A 79 -34.70 12.05 26.06
N LEU A 80 -35.86 11.51 26.42
CA LEU A 80 -36.27 10.16 26.01
C LEU A 80 -36.36 10.06 24.48
N ALA A 81 -37.01 11.03 23.84
CA ALA A 81 -37.14 11.08 22.39
C ALA A 81 -35.79 11.27 21.67
N GLN A 82 -34.89 12.07 22.23
CA GLN A 82 -33.55 12.26 21.67
C GLN A 82 -32.68 11.00 21.81
N SER A 83 -32.78 10.33 22.96
CA SER A 83 -31.95 9.18 23.30
C SER A 83 -32.40 7.88 22.63
N SER A 84 -33.63 7.83 22.10
CA SER A 84 -34.16 6.69 21.34
C SER A 84 -33.81 6.68 19.85
N ARG A 85 -33.20 7.74 19.31
CA ARG A 85 -32.81 7.82 17.89
C ARG A 85 -31.79 6.71 17.52
N PRO A 86 -31.69 6.23 16.27
CA PRO A 86 -30.68 5.24 15.89
C PRO A 86 -29.24 5.74 16.09
N PHE A 87 -28.30 4.85 16.44
CA PHE A 87 -26.88 5.18 16.62
C PHE A 87 -26.12 5.38 15.29
N ASP A 88 -26.61 4.79 14.20
CA ASP A 88 -25.93 4.78 12.89
C ASP A 88 -26.57 5.76 11.89
N LEU A 89 -27.34 6.72 12.38
CA LEU A 89 -27.99 7.72 11.54
C LEU A 89 -26.96 8.77 11.08
N ASP A 90 -26.55 8.76 9.82
CA ASP A 90 -25.74 9.86 9.29
C ASP A 90 -26.57 11.17 9.27
N PRO A 91 -26.21 12.20 10.06
CA PRO A 91 -26.97 13.46 10.12
C PRO A 91 -26.85 14.29 8.83
N ARG A 92 -25.91 13.94 7.95
CA ARG A 92 -25.58 14.73 6.76
C ARG A 92 -26.65 14.56 5.69
N GLY A 93 -26.94 15.66 4.99
CA GLY A 93 -27.79 15.61 3.80
C GLY A 93 -27.15 14.78 2.68
N GLU A 94 -27.97 14.24 1.78
CA GLU A 94 -27.50 13.37 0.67
C GLU A 94 -26.34 14.00 -0.13
N ARG A 95 -26.46 15.31 -0.43
CA ARG A 95 -25.44 16.06 -1.18
C ARG A 95 -24.10 16.12 -0.45
N GLU A 96 -24.11 16.19 0.87
CA GLU A 96 -22.90 16.20 1.70
C GLU A 96 -22.31 14.80 1.82
N ARG A 97 -23.15 13.77 2.02
CA ARG A 97 -22.75 12.36 2.03
C ARG A 97 -22.02 11.98 0.75
N LYS A 98 -22.60 12.32 -0.41
CA LYS A 98 -21.99 12.08 -1.73
C LYS A 98 -20.64 12.80 -1.88
N ARG A 99 -20.55 14.08 -1.46
CA ARG A 99 -19.29 14.83 -1.48
C ARG A 99 -18.21 14.16 -0.61
N TYR A 100 -18.59 13.68 0.57
CA TYR A 100 -17.68 12.98 1.47
C TYR A 100 -17.22 11.65 0.87
N GLU A 101 -18.13 10.83 0.35
CA GLU A 101 -17.81 9.56 -0.33
C GLU A 101 -16.89 9.79 -1.54
N ASP A 102 -17.17 10.81 -2.36
CA ASP A 102 -16.32 11.20 -3.48
C ASP A 102 -14.92 11.63 -3.02
N ALA A 103 -14.81 12.39 -1.91
CA ALA A 103 -13.52 12.78 -1.35
C ALA A 103 -12.75 11.58 -0.79
N GLN A 104 -13.42 10.66 -0.08
CA GLN A 104 -12.83 9.42 0.41
C GLN A 104 -12.30 8.57 -0.74
N ARG A 105 -13.10 8.39 -1.81
CA ARG A 105 -12.69 7.65 -3.01
C ARG A 105 -11.45 8.26 -3.65
N LYS A 106 -11.44 9.59 -3.88
CA LYS A 106 -10.30 10.32 -4.46
C LYS A 106 -9.04 10.21 -3.59
N ASN A 107 -9.19 10.30 -2.27
CA ASN A 107 -8.08 10.14 -1.33
C ASN A 107 -7.53 8.72 -1.35
N ALA A 108 -8.39 7.71 -1.37
CA ALA A 108 -7.99 6.31 -1.46
C ALA A 108 -7.26 6.01 -2.78
N GLU A 109 -7.77 6.50 -3.92
CA GLU A 109 -7.08 6.41 -5.22
C GLU A 109 -5.71 7.06 -5.19
N ARG A 110 -5.61 8.31 -4.71
CA ARG A 110 -4.34 9.02 -4.59
C ARG A 110 -3.35 8.28 -3.69
N LEU A 111 -3.83 7.68 -2.60
CA LEU A 111 -3.01 6.88 -1.70
C LEU A 111 -2.50 5.60 -2.38
N ARG A 112 -3.32 4.90 -3.16
CA ARG A 112 -2.90 3.73 -3.94
C ARG A 112 -1.82 4.09 -4.96
N ASP A 113 -2.03 5.18 -5.71
CA ASP A 113 -1.03 5.67 -6.67
C ASP A 113 0.26 6.09 -5.97
N ARG A 114 0.16 6.75 -4.80
CA ARG A 114 1.33 7.13 -4.00
C ARG A 114 2.14 5.91 -3.57
N LYS A 115 1.49 4.89 -2.99
CA LYS A 115 2.15 3.63 -2.60
C LYS A 115 2.79 2.93 -3.80
N GLN A 116 2.15 2.95 -4.96
CA GLN A 116 2.74 2.39 -6.18
C GLN A 116 4.00 3.16 -6.61
N TRP A 117 3.92 4.49 -6.64
CA TRP A 117 5.04 5.35 -6.99
C TRP A 117 6.22 5.18 -6.03
N GLU A 118 5.97 5.13 -4.71
CA GLU A 118 6.98 4.89 -3.69
C GLU A 118 7.68 3.53 -3.88
N ARG A 119 6.91 2.46 -4.19
CA ARG A 119 7.48 1.14 -4.50
C ARG A 119 8.37 1.16 -5.75
N TYR A 120 7.92 1.80 -6.82
CA TYR A 120 8.71 1.91 -8.04
C TYR A 120 10.01 2.67 -7.79
N ARG A 121 9.92 3.78 -7.04
CA ARG A 121 11.06 4.61 -6.68
C ARG A 121 12.07 3.89 -5.79
N ALA A 122 11.60 2.99 -4.91
CA ALA A 122 12.48 2.17 -4.08
C ALA A 122 13.25 1.10 -4.88
N VAL A 123 12.63 0.55 -5.92
CA VAL A 123 13.24 -0.51 -6.75
C VAL A 123 14.11 0.05 -7.87
N LEU A 124 13.66 1.09 -8.57
CA LEU A 124 14.33 1.63 -9.77
C LEU A 124 15.25 2.82 -9.49
N GLY A 125 15.24 3.35 -8.27
CA GLY A 125 15.96 4.57 -7.92
C GLY A 125 15.19 5.85 -8.25
N LYS A 126 15.70 6.99 -7.79
CA LYS A 126 15.04 8.30 -7.93
C LYS A 126 15.22 8.87 -9.34
N GLU A 127 16.30 8.49 -10.00
CA GLU A 127 16.73 8.91 -11.33
C GLU A 127 15.87 8.30 -12.45
N ASN A 128 15.45 7.04 -12.30
CA ASN A 128 14.66 6.31 -13.30
C ASN A 128 13.14 6.39 -13.06
N THR A 129 12.70 7.15 -12.05
CA THR A 129 11.30 7.24 -11.65
C THR A 129 10.81 8.69 -11.74
N PRO A 130 9.52 8.96 -12.07
CA PRO A 130 9.02 10.33 -12.12
C PRO A 130 9.27 11.09 -10.81
N ARG A 131 9.80 12.31 -10.91
CA ARG A 131 10.16 13.15 -9.76
C ARG A 131 8.97 13.47 -8.84
N THR A 132 7.75 13.49 -9.37
CA THR A 132 6.54 13.83 -8.60
C THR A 132 5.42 12.81 -8.80
N LEU A 133 4.60 12.64 -7.75
CA LEU A 133 3.38 11.84 -7.83
C LEU A 133 2.40 12.33 -8.92
N SER A 134 2.36 13.63 -9.18
CA SER A 134 1.50 14.19 -10.23
C SER A 134 1.92 13.70 -11.61
N ALA A 135 3.22 13.74 -11.91
CA ALA A 135 3.78 13.24 -13.16
C ALA A 135 3.53 11.73 -13.31
N PHE A 136 3.76 10.94 -12.26
CA PHE A 136 3.47 9.50 -12.23
C PHE A 136 1.99 9.21 -12.54
N ARG A 137 1.06 9.94 -11.91
CA ARG A 137 -0.37 9.77 -12.16
C ARG A 137 -0.79 10.24 -13.56
N SER A 138 -0.12 11.24 -14.11
CA SER A 138 -0.39 11.75 -15.46
C SER A 138 0.02 10.72 -16.51
N MET A 139 1.26 10.22 -16.47
CA MET A 139 1.75 9.21 -17.41
C MET A 139 0.98 7.88 -17.32
N LYS A 140 0.60 7.46 -16.10
CA LYS A 140 -0.22 6.26 -15.88
C LYS A 140 -1.60 6.37 -16.52
N ARG A 141 -2.28 7.52 -16.35
CA ARG A 141 -3.60 7.76 -16.96
C ARG A 141 -3.53 7.86 -18.49
N ALA A 142 -2.46 8.45 -19.00
CA ALA A 142 -2.25 8.56 -20.45
C ALA A 142 -1.81 7.22 -21.07
N ASN A 143 -1.42 6.22 -20.27
CA ASN A 143 -0.77 5.00 -20.72
C ASN A 143 0.41 5.28 -21.68
N SER A 144 1.17 6.35 -21.41
CA SER A 144 2.26 6.82 -22.27
C SER A 144 3.34 5.75 -22.43
N GLU A 145 4.14 5.81 -23.50
CA GLU A 145 5.31 4.94 -23.70
C GLU A 145 6.22 4.88 -22.46
N LYS A 146 6.55 6.03 -21.87
CA LYS A 146 7.33 6.11 -20.61
C LYS A 146 6.72 5.32 -19.45
N TRP A 147 5.39 5.17 -19.40
CA TRP A 147 4.70 4.39 -18.37
C TRP A 147 4.87 2.88 -18.61
N GLN A 148 4.84 2.48 -19.88
CA GLN A 148 5.09 1.11 -20.30
C GLN A 148 6.54 0.73 -20.03
N GLU A 149 7.49 1.58 -20.40
CA GLU A 149 8.92 1.43 -20.08
C GLU A 149 9.14 1.32 -18.56
N LEU A 150 8.63 2.27 -17.77
CA LEU A 150 8.76 2.26 -16.31
C LEU A 150 8.19 0.97 -15.69
N THR A 151 7.08 0.46 -16.22
CA THR A 151 6.47 -0.80 -15.76
C THR A 151 7.28 -2.01 -16.17
N SER A 152 7.87 -1.99 -17.37
CA SER A 152 8.79 -3.02 -17.87
C SER A 152 10.04 -3.07 -17.00
N ASP A 153 10.70 -1.93 -16.81
CA ASP A 153 11.90 -1.77 -15.99
C ASP A 153 11.63 -2.27 -14.56
N TYR A 154 10.51 -1.87 -13.95
CA TYR A 154 10.13 -2.35 -12.62
C TYR A 154 10.01 -3.89 -12.55
N ARG A 155 9.40 -4.52 -13.56
CA ARG A 155 9.24 -5.98 -13.60
C ARG A 155 10.57 -6.69 -13.77
N GLU A 156 11.41 -6.22 -14.68
CA GLU A 156 12.72 -6.83 -14.95
C GLU A 156 13.67 -6.68 -13.76
N VAL A 157 13.73 -5.50 -13.15
CA VAL A 157 14.55 -5.28 -11.94
C VAL A 157 14.08 -6.15 -10.77
N LEU A 158 12.76 -6.36 -10.61
CA LEU A 158 12.28 -7.33 -9.62
C LEU A 158 12.71 -8.78 -9.89
N LYS A 159 12.92 -9.18 -11.14
CA LYS A 159 13.49 -10.50 -11.45
C LYS A 159 14.97 -10.54 -11.08
N ILE A 160 15.72 -9.49 -11.42
CA ILE A 160 17.14 -9.35 -11.07
C ILE A 160 17.35 -9.36 -9.54
N LEU A 161 16.50 -8.69 -8.77
CA LEU A 161 16.60 -8.70 -7.30
C LEU A 161 16.35 -10.07 -6.67
N ARG A 162 15.68 -10.99 -7.39
CA ARG A 162 15.40 -12.36 -6.96
C ARG A 162 16.27 -13.38 -7.70
N LYS A 163 17.34 -12.91 -8.34
CA LYS A 163 18.21 -13.77 -9.13
C LYS A 163 18.88 -14.83 -8.26
N GLU A 164 19.22 -15.94 -8.88
CA GLU A 164 20.03 -16.99 -8.28
C GLU A 164 21.46 -16.92 -8.85
N ASP A 165 22.45 -16.86 -7.97
CA ASP A 165 23.85 -16.84 -8.34
C ASP A 165 24.39 -18.28 -8.37
N ILE A 166 24.93 -18.68 -9.53
CA ILE A 166 25.61 -19.96 -9.74
C ILE A 166 27.11 -19.68 -9.75
N LEU A 167 27.82 -20.23 -8.75
CA LEU A 167 29.27 -20.14 -8.70
C LEU A 167 29.91 -20.97 -9.82
N MET A 168 30.83 -20.35 -10.55
CA MET A 168 31.59 -20.99 -11.60
C MET A 168 32.61 -21.94 -10.98
N ASP A 169 32.46 -23.24 -11.26
CA ASP A 169 33.38 -24.28 -10.83
C ASP A 169 33.63 -25.28 -11.97
N ARG A 170 34.29 -26.41 -11.66
CA ARG A 170 34.57 -27.46 -12.65
C ARG A 170 33.30 -28.04 -13.29
N TYR A 171 32.17 -28.02 -12.58
CA TYR A 171 30.90 -28.64 -13.00
C TYR A 171 29.92 -27.62 -13.60
N HIS A 172 30.05 -26.34 -13.23
CA HIS A 172 29.16 -25.25 -13.62
C HIS A 172 29.91 -24.20 -14.45
N ALA A 173 30.35 -24.60 -15.65
CA ALA A 173 30.98 -23.68 -16.60
C ALA A 173 29.97 -22.81 -17.38
N ASN A 174 28.68 -23.19 -17.36
CA ASN A 174 27.60 -22.56 -18.13
C ASN A 174 26.29 -22.54 -17.32
N LEU A 175 25.41 -21.59 -17.63
CA LEU A 175 24.07 -21.52 -17.06
C LEU A 175 23.14 -22.60 -17.67
N PRO A 176 22.15 -23.11 -16.90
CA PRO A 176 21.27 -24.18 -17.36
C PRO A 176 20.36 -23.74 -18.52
N MET A 177 19.91 -24.71 -19.32
CA MET A 177 18.97 -24.49 -20.44
C MET A 177 17.50 -24.44 -19.99
N LYS A 178 17.24 -24.71 -18.71
CA LYS A 178 15.92 -24.62 -18.08
C LYS A 178 16.09 -24.13 -16.65
N ALA A 179 15.21 -23.24 -16.22
CA ALA A 179 15.14 -22.75 -14.85
C ALA A 179 13.68 -22.45 -14.48
N GLU A 180 13.48 -21.86 -13.30
CA GLU A 180 12.17 -21.35 -12.91
C GLU A 180 11.67 -20.31 -13.92
N PRO A 181 10.37 -20.34 -14.29
CA PRO A 181 9.77 -19.30 -15.10
C PRO A 181 10.02 -17.89 -14.56
N ASP A 182 10.21 -16.93 -15.46
CA ASP A 182 10.39 -15.50 -15.12
C ASP A 182 11.56 -15.22 -14.15
N SER A 183 12.57 -16.07 -14.17
CA SER A 183 13.75 -15.94 -13.31
C SER A 183 14.95 -15.37 -14.06
N VAL A 184 15.94 -14.95 -13.27
CA VAL A 184 17.25 -14.52 -13.73
C VAL A 184 18.29 -15.35 -12.97
N LYS A 185 19.34 -15.78 -13.67
CA LYS A 185 20.49 -16.43 -13.02
C LYS A 185 21.79 -15.79 -13.47
N ASP A 186 22.70 -15.61 -12.52
CA ASP A 186 24.05 -15.12 -12.79
C ASP A 186 25.04 -16.27 -12.68
N LEU A 187 25.99 -16.30 -13.61
CA LEU A 187 27.17 -17.14 -13.51
C LEU A 187 28.28 -16.27 -12.94
N VAL A 188 28.73 -16.61 -11.73
CA VAL A 188 29.62 -15.77 -10.93
C VAL A 188 30.99 -16.44 -10.82
N ARG A 189 32.07 -15.68 -10.98
CA ARG A 189 33.45 -16.18 -10.79
C ARG A 189 33.77 -16.33 -9.29
N ASP A 190 34.92 -16.95 -9.02
CA ASP A 190 35.47 -17.09 -7.67
C ASP A 190 35.75 -15.75 -6.97
N ASP A 191 36.09 -14.71 -7.73
CA ASP A 191 36.25 -13.33 -7.26
C ASP A 191 34.93 -12.57 -7.01
N GLY A 192 33.78 -13.20 -7.24
CA GLY A 192 32.46 -12.59 -7.07
C GLY A 192 31.98 -11.77 -8.27
N THR A 193 32.77 -11.66 -9.35
CA THR A 193 32.35 -10.94 -10.56
C THR A 193 31.39 -11.78 -11.39
N VAL A 194 30.36 -11.13 -11.94
CA VAL A 194 29.42 -11.78 -12.86
C VAL A 194 30.11 -11.97 -14.21
N LYS A 195 30.14 -13.20 -14.71
CA LYS A 195 30.60 -13.54 -16.07
C LYS A 195 29.46 -13.39 -17.07
N GLN A 196 28.28 -13.88 -16.72
CA GLN A 196 27.11 -13.93 -17.58
C GLN A 196 25.83 -13.87 -16.76
N ARG A 197 24.83 -13.11 -17.20
CA ARG A 197 23.47 -13.11 -16.66
C ARG A 197 22.49 -13.66 -17.69
N ARG A 198 21.70 -14.67 -17.33
CA ARG A 198 20.67 -15.27 -18.21
C ARG A 198 19.27 -14.97 -17.70
N TYR A 199 18.40 -14.58 -18.62
CA TYR A 199 16.98 -14.38 -18.38
C TYR A 199 16.18 -15.57 -18.89
N TYR A 200 15.24 -16.05 -18.07
CA TYR A 200 14.32 -17.11 -18.42
C TYR A 200 12.91 -16.58 -18.62
N GLY A 201 12.25 -17.05 -19.67
CA GLY A 201 10.88 -16.69 -19.99
C GLY A 201 9.85 -17.40 -19.10
N HIS A 202 8.57 -17.15 -19.37
CA HIS A 202 7.45 -17.85 -18.73
C HIS A 202 7.47 -19.37 -18.92
N ASP A 203 8.15 -19.87 -19.95
CA ASP A 203 8.31 -21.31 -20.21
C ASP A 203 9.56 -21.91 -19.54
N GLY A 204 10.27 -21.11 -18.72
CA GLY A 204 11.50 -21.50 -18.04
C GLY A 204 12.70 -21.67 -18.98
N LYS A 205 12.60 -21.24 -20.25
CA LYS A 205 13.70 -21.33 -21.21
C LYS A 205 14.47 -20.01 -21.33
N PRO A 206 15.76 -20.06 -21.70
CA PRO A 206 16.56 -18.87 -21.93
C PRO A 206 15.94 -17.98 -23.01
N GLN A 207 15.86 -16.68 -22.75
CA GLN A 207 15.43 -15.66 -23.71
C GLN A 207 16.58 -14.78 -24.17
N LYS A 208 17.44 -14.41 -23.24
CA LYS A 208 18.64 -13.60 -23.52
C LYS A 208 19.74 -13.88 -22.50
N ASP A 209 20.97 -13.73 -22.96
CA ASP A 209 22.18 -13.70 -22.16
C ASP A 209 22.81 -12.32 -22.24
N LEU A 210 23.29 -11.82 -21.10
CA LEU A 210 24.11 -10.62 -20.98
C LEU A 210 25.50 -11.07 -20.53
N ASP A 211 26.51 -10.83 -21.36
CA ASP A 211 27.87 -11.33 -21.17
C ASP A 211 28.85 -10.20 -20.89
N MET A 212 29.70 -10.42 -19.90
CA MET A 212 30.62 -9.40 -19.40
C MET A 212 32.04 -9.52 -19.97
N THR A 213 32.28 -10.46 -20.88
CA THR A 213 33.59 -10.72 -21.52
C THR A 213 33.42 -11.17 -22.95
N ASP A 214 34.49 -11.14 -23.75
CA ASP A 214 34.55 -11.62 -25.14
C ASP A 214 34.59 -13.17 -25.27
N HIS A 215 34.42 -13.89 -24.16
CA HIS A 215 34.53 -15.35 -24.07
C HIS A 215 35.87 -15.91 -24.61
N GLY A 216 36.95 -15.11 -24.58
CA GLY A 216 38.25 -15.47 -25.14
C GLY A 216 38.29 -15.50 -26.67
N ASN A 217 37.27 -14.97 -27.34
CA ASN A 217 37.18 -14.89 -28.80
C ASN A 217 36.82 -13.47 -29.26
N PRO A 218 37.76 -12.51 -29.15
CA PRO A 218 37.52 -11.10 -29.46
C PRO A 218 37.16 -10.85 -30.93
N LYS A 219 37.48 -11.78 -31.84
CA LYS A 219 37.08 -11.67 -33.25
C LYS A 219 35.60 -11.94 -33.48
N LEU A 220 35.01 -12.86 -32.70
CA LEU A 220 33.57 -13.15 -32.75
C LEU A 220 32.76 -12.30 -31.77
N HIS A 221 33.39 -11.81 -30.70
CA HIS A 221 32.77 -10.95 -29.69
C HIS A 221 33.57 -9.65 -29.52
N PRO A 222 33.55 -8.75 -30.52
CA PRO A 222 34.30 -7.49 -30.45
C PRO A 222 33.72 -6.49 -29.45
N ILE A 223 32.48 -6.68 -28.98
CA ILE A 223 31.79 -5.77 -28.06
C ILE A 223 31.74 -6.38 -26.66
N VAL A 224 32.14 -5.63 -25.64
CA VAL A 224 32.06 -6.06 -24.23
C VAL A 224 31.63 -4.86 -23.35
N PRO A 225 30.57 -5.00 -22.52
CA PRO A 225 29.67 -6.14 -22.43
C PRO A 225 28.76 -6.25 -23.66
N HIS A 226 28.26 -7.46 -23.94
CA HIS A 226 27.35 -7.72 -25.06
C HIS A 226 26.17 -8.60 -24.65
N ALA A 227 25.19 -8.74 -25.54
CA ALA A 227 24.03 -9.58 -25.34
C ALA A 227 23.87 -10.61 -26.46
N HIS A 228 23.30 -11.76 -26.13
CA HIS A 228 22.86 -12.78 -27.07
C HIS A 228 21.38 -13.09 -26.87
N ASP A 229 20.61 -13.05 -27.95
CA ASP A 229 19.21 -13.49 -27.94
C ASP A 229 19.10 -15.00 -28.19
N TRP A 230 17.96 -15.59 -27.82
CA TRP A 230 17.70 -17.03 -27.96
C TRP A 230 16.57 -17.38 -28.97
N PRO A 231 16.69 -16.99 -30.26
CA PRO A 231 15.67 -17.31 -31.25
C PRO A 231 15.52 -18.83 -31.42
N GLY A 232 14.28 -19.31 -31.32
CA GLY A 232 13.98 -20.75 -31.45
C GLY A 232 14.67 -21.64 -30.41
N GLY A 233 14.99 -21.09 -29.24
CA GLY A 233 15.64 -21.83 -28.14
C GLY A 233 17.12 -22.12 -28.36
N LYS A 234 17.78 -21.41 -29.29
CA LYS A 234 19.22 -21.49 -29.52
C LYS A 234 19.85 -20.11 -29.33
N ARG A 235 20.99 -20.05 -28.65
CA ARG A 235 21.77 -18.81 -28.53
C ARG A 235 22.22 -18.34 -29.91
N ALA A 236 21.93 -17.08 -30.22
CA ALA A 236 22.41 -16.44 -31.44
C ALA A 236 23.94 -16.41 -31.45
N LYS A 237 24.56 -16.62 -32.62
CA LYS A 237 26.03 -16.56 -32.77
C LYS A 237 26.57 -15.13 -32.70
N HIS A 238 25.80 -14.18 -33.24
CA HIS A 238 26.17 -12.77 -33.24
C HIS A 238 25.81 -12.16 -31.90
N ASP A 239 26.73 -11.36 -31.40
CA ASP A 239 26.53 -10.47 -30.28
C ASP A 239 25.78 -9.21 -30.73
N ARG A 240 25.11 -8.55 -29.80
CA ARG A 240 24.56 -7.22 -29.98
C ARG A 240 24.90 -6.33 -28.79
N GLU A 241 24.90 -5.04 -29.02
CA GLU A 241 24.96 -4.07 -27.93
C GLU A 241 23.74 -4.22 -27.01
N TRP A 242 23.94 -3.88 -25.74
CA TRP A 242 22.85 -3.76 -24.80
C TRP A 242 21.96 -2.58 -25.21
N THR A 243 20.65 -2.80 -25.17
CA THR A 243 19.69 -1.71 -25.33
C THR A 243 19.77 -0.76 -24.14
N GLU A 244 19.33 0.49 -24.32
CA GLU A 244 19.29 1.46 -23.22
C GLU A 244 18.44 0.97 -22.04
N ALA A 245 17.35 0.24 -22.30
CA ALA A 245 16.56 -0.40 -21.25
C ALA A 245 17.36 -1.46 -20.48
N GLU A 246 18.12 -2.31 -21.18
CA GLU A 246 18.97 -3.32 -20.53
C GLU A 246 20.07 -2.69 -19.69
N LYS A 247 20.69 -1.60 -20.16
CA LYS A 247 21.67 -0.82 -19.38
C LYS A 247 21.03 -0.24 -18.12
N ARG A 248 19.82 0.34 -18.23
CA ARG A 248 19.08 0.85 -17.05
C ARG A 248 18.71 -0.25 -16.05
N GLN A 249 18.24 -1.40 -16.54
CA GLN A 249 17.81 -2.52 -15.70
C GLN A 249 18.98 -3.23 -15.02
N ASN A 250 20.14 -3.32 -15.68
CA ASN A 250 21.32 -4.05 -15.23
C ASN A 250 22.46 -3.12 -14.80
N LYS A 251 22.12 -1.98 -14.20
CA LYS A 251 23.12 -1.04 -13.69
C LYS A 251 24.08 -1.70 -12.68
N ASP A 252 23.60 -2.72 -11.96
CA ASP A 252 24.41 -3.51 -11.03
C ASP A 252 25.59 -4.24 -11.69
N LEU A 253 25.54 -4.50 -13.00
CA LEU A 253 26.61 -5.14 -13.77
C LEU A 253 27.61 -4.14 -14.40
N LEU A 254 27.22 -2.89 -14.59
CA LEU A 254 27.98 -1.94 -15.40
C LEU A 254 29.02 -1.12 -14.62
N GLY A 255 29.00 -1.17 -13.28
CA GLY A 255 29.89 -0.40 -12.41
C GLY A 255 29.57 1.11 -12.41
N GLY A 256 29.23 1.65 -11.23
CA GLY A 256 28.99 3.08 -10.95
C GLY A 256 27.72 3.28 -10.09
N ASP A 257 27.76 3.77 -8.84
CA ASP A 257 28.72 4.62 -8.09
C ASP A 257 28.69 4.15 -6.60
N GLU A 258 29.74 4.10 -5.79
CA GLU A 258 30.60 5.20 -5.28
C GLU A 258 29.93 6.57 -5.24
N ASN A 259 28.78 6.68 -4.55
CA ASN A 259 28.25 7.93 -3.98
C ASN A 259 27.15 7.58 -2.97
N ASP A 260 27.55 7.03 -1.82
CA ASP A 260 26.79 7.15 -0.56
C ASP A 260 27.20 8.44 0.16
#